data_AF-A0A7C5IYR5-F1
#
_entry.id   AF-A0A7C5IYR5-F1
#
_cell.length_a   1.000
_cell.length_b   1.000
_cell.length_c   1.000
_cell.angle_alpha   90.00
_cell.angle_beta   90.00
_cell.angle_gamma   90.00
#
_symmetry.space_group_name_H-M   'P 1'
#
loop_
_entity.id
_entity.type
_entity.pdbx_description
1 polymer ?
#
loop_
_entity_poly.entity_id
_entity_poly.type
_entity_poly.pdbx_seq_one_letter_code
_entity_poly.pdbx_strand_id
1 'polypeptide(L)'
;MKGKVSSGLCAGLAGLLLASGPVLAGQEEAAAGVLNEWLGQVNGFLAGFLFFDVWPGEGQFPFIVAWLVAGAVYLTVKMGFINFRLLGHSIAILRGRYSRPDDVGEVTPFQALTTALSATVGLGNIAGVAIAVGIGGPGATFWMIIAGLLGMTTKFTEASLAQMYREIRPDGHVMGGAMEYLSRGFSELGWKGVGKVLAVLFSILTIGASLGGGNAFQVSQSLSAVKQEITLFAQEPWIYGLVMAFLVGVVIIGGIRRIAHVAEAVVPTMVAIYLLAAGWILLANAERVPEVFALIVSSAFSMEAGIGG
;
A
#
# COMPACT_ATOMS: atom_id res chain seq x y z
N MET A 1 -32.21 29.17 -11.32
CA MET A 1 -32.67 28.12 -12.26
C MET A 1 -31.81 26.84 -12.15
N LYS A 2 -31.73 26.22 -10.96
CA LYS A 2 -30.75 25.14 -10.64
C LYS A 2 -31.37 23.73 -10.45
N GLY A 3 -32.55 23.45 -11.01
CA GLY A 3 -33.35 22.29 -10.56
C GLY A 3 -33.90 21.31 -11.60
N LYS A 4 -33.61 21.44 -12.91
CA LYS A 4 -34.27 20.59 -13.93
C LYS A 4 -33.36 19.91 -14.96
N VAL A 5 -32.03 20.06 -14.87
CA VAL A 5 -31.09 19.50 -15.88
C VAL A 5 -30.49 18.14 -15.46
N SER A 6 -30.54 17.73 -14.18
CA SER A 6 -29.83 16.53 -13.73
C SER A 6 -30.56 15.19 -13.92
N SER A 7 -31.89 15.18 -14.11
CA SER A 7 -32.65 13.92 -14.20
C SER A 7 -32.66 13.32 -15.61
N GLY A 8 -32.68 14.15 -16.66
CA GLY A 8 -32.67 13.68 -18.06
C GLY A 8 -31.29 13.16 -18.52
N LEU A 9 -30.20 13.73 -17.99
CA LEU A 9 -28.84 13.31 -18.33
C LEU A 9 -28.50 11.92 -17.78
N CYS A 10 -28.98 11.59 -16.56
CA CYS A 10 -28.74 10.28 -15.94
C CYS A 10 -29.51 9.15 -16.65
N ALA A 11 -30.72 9.42 -17.14
CA ALA A 11 -31.50 8.43 -17.89
C ALA A 11 -30.95 8.18 -19.31
N GLY A 12 -30.43 9.23 -19.96
CA GLY A 12 -29.78 9.11 -21.28
C GLY A 12 -28.43 8.38 -21.24
N LEU A 13 -27.64 8.58 -20.17
CA LEU A 13 -26.37 7.87 -19.96
C LEU A 13 -26.58 6.38 -19.63
N ALA A 14 -27.61 6.03 -18.84
CA ALA A 14 -27.94 4.63 -18.56
C ALA A 14 -28.42 3.87 -19.81
N GLY A 15 -29.14 4.54 -20.72
CA GLY A 15 -29.57 3.96 -22.00
C GLY A 15 -28.44 3.73 -23.01
N LEU A 16 -27.42 4.61 -23.03
CA LEU A 16 -26.25 4.45 -23.91
C LEU A 16 -25.27 3.36 -23.43
N LEU A 17 -25.16 3.14 -22.11
CA LEU A 17 -24.30 2.11 -21.52
C LEU A 17 -24.83 0.69 -21.74
N LEU A 18 -26.15 0.51 -21.83
CA LEU A 18 -26.75 -0.82 -22.06
C LEU A 18 -26.72 -1.26 -23.54
N ALA A 19 -26.64 -0.32 -24.48
CA ALA A 19 -26.63 -0.61 -25.93
C ALA A 19 -25.23 -0.86 -26.52
N SER A 20 -24.16 -0.67 -25.72
CA SER A 20 -22.76 -0.72 -26.18
C SER A 20 -21.93 -1.86 -25.61
N GLY A 21 -22.51 -2.69 -24.73
CA GLY A 21 -21.81 -3.79 -24.03
C GLY A 21 -20.94 -4.71 -24.90
N PRO A 22 -21.40 -5.21 -26.06
CA PRO A 22 -20.58 -6.10 -26.90
C PRO A 22 -19.42 -5.39 -27.62
N VAL A 23 -19.60 -4.11 -27.98
CA VAL A 23 -18.58 -3.31 -28.70
C VAL A 23 -17.54 -2.76 -27.73
N LEU A 24 -17.97 -2.38 -26.51
CA LEU A 24 -17.07 -1.99 -25.43
C LEU A 24 -16.25 -3.18 -24.93
N ALA A 25 -16.81 -4.37 -24.77
CA ALA A 25 -16.06 -5.55 -24.35
C ALA A 25 -14.91 -5.91 -25.32
N GLY A 26 -15.14 -5.84 -26.64
CA GLY A 26 -14.08 -6.07 -27.64
C GLY A 26 -13.02 -4.97 -27.71
N GLN A 27 -13.40 -3.70 -27.44
CA GLN A 27 -12.45 -2.60 -27.27
C GLN A 27 -11.69 -2.68 -25.93
N GLU A 28 -12.33 -3.22 -24.90
CA GLU A 28 -11.76 -3.41 -23.56
C GLU A 28 -10.74 -4.55 -23.56
N GLU A 29 -10.99 -5.67 -24.26
CA GLU A 29 -9.98 -6.72 -24.48
C GLU A 29 -8.79 -6.22 -25.31
N ALA A 30 -9.02 -5.43 -26.36
CA ALA A 30 -7.93 -4.87 -27.17
C ALA A 30 -7.11 -3.82 -26.40
N ALA A 31 -7.77 -2.92 -25.66
CA ALA A 31 -7.11 -1.93 -24.81
C ALA A 31 -6.39 -2.59 -23.61
N ALA A 32 -7.00 -3.61 -23.01
CA ALA A 32 -6.37 -4.42 -21.98
C ALA A 32 -5.17 -5.17 -22.54
N GLY A 33 -5.24 -5.71 -23.76
CA GLY A 33 -4.12 -6.38 -24.43
C GLY A 33 -2.92 -5.44 -24.62
N VAL A 34 -3.14 -4.26 -25.21
CA VAL A 34 -2.08 -3.24 -25.40
C VAL A 34 -1.52 -2.76 -24.07
N LEU A 35 -2.38 -2.53 -23.06
CA LEU A 35 -1.93 -2.14 -21.72
C LEU A 35 -1.11 -3.25 -21.05
N ASN A 36 -1.52 -4.52 -21.20
CA ASN A 36 -0.84 -5.66 -20.59
C ASN A 36 0.50 -5.94 -21.27
N GLU A 37 0.60 -5.77 -22.59
CA GLU A 37 1.88 -5.83 -23.31
C GLU A 37 2.82 -4.69 -22.89
N TRP A 38 2.31 -3.46 -22.81
CA TRP A 38 3.11 -2.31 -22.38
C TRP A 38 3.55 -2.45 -20.92
N LEU A 39 2.65 -2.82 -20.01
CA LEU A 39 2.97 -3.13 -18.61
C LEU A 39 3.95 -4.30 -18.52
N GLY A 40 3.80 -5.32 -19.37
CA GLY A 40 4.70 -6.46 -19.45
C GLY A 40 6.11 -6.05 -19.89
N GLN A 41 6.25 -5.16 -20.87
CA GLN A 41 7.55 -4.61 -21.30
C GLN A 41 8.21 -3.76 -20.22
N VAL A 42 7.44 -2.86 -19.60
CA VAL A 42 7.93 -2.02 -18.49
C VAL A 42 8.32 -2.89 -17.30
N ASN A 43 7.47 -3.85 -16.92
CA ASN A 43 7.75 -4.78 -15.83
C ASN A 43 8.95 -5.67 -16.15
N GLY A 44 9.11 -6.15 -17.39
CA GLY A 44 10.28 -6.93 -17.80
C GLY A 44 11.58 -6.13 -17.71
N PHE A 45 11.55 -4.86 -18.15
CA PHE A 45 12.69 -3.96 -18.02
C PHE A 45 13.03 -3.66 -16.54
N LEU A 46 12.01 -3.32 -15.74
CA LEU A 46 12.18 -3.06 -14.31
C LEU A 46 12.60 -4.32 -13.55
N ALA A 47 12.08 -5.50 -13.92
CA ALA A 47 12.46 -6.78 -13.34
C ALA A 47 13.93 -7.08 -13.61
N GLY A 48 14.38 -6.91 -14.86
CA GLY A 48 15.79 -7.10 -15.22
C GLY A 48 16.74 -6.16 -14.48
N PHE A 49 16.31 -4.92 -14.20
CA PHE A 49 17.16 -3.93 -13.53
C PHE A 49 17.09 -3.96 -11.98
N LEU A 50 15.92 -4.24 -11.40
CA LEU A 50 15.69 -4.18 -9.95
C LEU A 50 15.75 -5.56 -9.27
N PHE A 51 15.40 -6.62 -9.99
CA PHE A 51 15.27 -7.98 -9.46
C PHE A 51 16.35 -8.93 -9.99
N PHE A 52 17.50 -8.41 -10.45
CA PHE A 52 18.65 -9.27 -10.69
C PHE A 52 19.15 -9.85 -9.36
N ASP A 53 19.61 -11.11 -9.40
CA ASP A 53 20.09 -11.80 -8.21
C ASP A 53 21.49 -11.31 -7.80
N VAL A 54 21.66 -11.05 -6.50
CA VAL A 54 22.93 -10.58 -5.95
C VAL A 54 23.94 -11.72 -5.80
N TRP A 55 23.44 -12.94 -5.61
CA TRP A 55 24.27 -14.12 -5.37
C TRP A 55 24.33 -15.02 -6.60
N PRO A 56 25.52 -15.37 -7.13
CA PRO A 56 25.63 -16.40 -8.15
C PRO A 56 25.38 -17.78 -7.53
N GLY A 57 24.20 -18.37 -7.77
CA GLY A 57 23.83 -19.72 -7.28
C GLY A 57 22.32 -19.98 -7.30
N GLU A 58 21.89 -21.12 -6.74
CA GLU A 58 20.46 -21.52 -6.65
C GLU A 58 19.63 -20.65 -5.66
N GLY A 59 20.28 -19.77 -4.92
CA GLY A 59 19.61 -18.83 -4.03
C GLY A 59 19.25 -17.52 -4.73
N GLN A 60 18.00 -17.41 -5.17
CA GLN A 60 17.47 -16.17 -5.71
C GLN A 60 17.27 -15.16 -4.57
N PHE A 61 18.14 -14.15 -4.49
CA PHE A 61 17.98 -13.02 -3.57
C PHE A 61 17.99 -11.72 -4.38
N PRO A 62 16.81 -11.12 -4.63
CA PRO A 62 16.71 -9.97 -5.50
C PRO A 62 17.48 -8.77 -4.96
N PHE A 63 18.23 -8.09 -5.84
CA PHE A 63 19.03 -6.91 -5.47
C PHE A 63 18.24 -5.83 -4.76
N ILE A 64 17.02 -5.52 -5.22
CA ILE A 64 16.18 -4.53 -4.58
C ILE A 64 15.86 -4.90 -3.13
N VAL A 65 15.64 -6.17 -2.82
CA VAL A 65 15.38 -6.64 -1.46
C VAL A 65 16.64 -6.47 -0.61
N ALA A 66 17.80 -6.88 -1.13
CA ALA A 66 19.09 -6.68 -0.48
C ALA A 66 19.34 -5.21 -0.14
N TRP A 67 19.12 -4.33 -1.11
CA TRP A 67 19.31 -2.90 -0.98
C TRP A 67 18.38 -2.27 0.06
N LEU A 68 17.10 -2.64 0.04
CA LEU A 68 16.11 -2.14 1.00
C LEU A 68 16.40 -2.62 2.42
N VAL A 69 16.76 -3.90 2.60
CA VAL A 69 17.14 -4.45 3.91
C VAL A 69 18.40 -3.78 4.42
N ALA A 70 19.45 -3.65 3.60
CA ALA A 70 20.69 -2.98 3.98
C ALA A 70 20.42 -1.52 4.40
N GLY A 71 19.61 -0.79 3.64
CA GLY A 71 19.18 0.56 3.96
C GLY A 71 18.40 0.64 5.28
N ALA A 72 17.47 -0.29 5.51
CA ALA A 72 16.68 -0.33 6.73
C ALA A 72 17.52 -0.69 7.97
N VAL A 73 18.50 -1.59 7.85
CA VAL A 73 19.48 -1.90 8.90
C VAL A 73 20.33 -0.68 9.19
N TYR A 74 20.90 -0.04 8.17
CA TYR A 74 21.70 1.17 8.31
C TYR A 74 20.93 2.28 9.05
N LEU A 75 19.70 2.56 8.61
CA LEU A 75 18.84 3.56 9.24
C LEU A 75 18.47 3.19 10.68
N THR A 76 18.18 1.90 10.94
CA THR A 76 17.86 1.43 12.29
C THR A 76 19.03 1.63 13.25
N VAL A 77 20.25 1.30 12.84
CA VAL A 77 21.46 1.49 13.65
C VAL A 77 21.79 2.98 13.80
N LYS A 78 21.78 3.76 12.71
CA LYS A 78 22.08 5.20 12.72
C LYS A 78 21.10 5.99 13.59
N MET A 79 19.82 5.65 13.51
CA MET A 79 18.77 6.23 14.34
C MET A 79 18.70 5.57 15.72
N GLY A 80 19.65 4.70 16.09
CA GLY A 80 19.76 4.08 17.41
C GLY A 80 18.49 3.35 17.86
N PHE A 81 17.88 2.50 17.02
CA PHE A 81 16.69 1.72 17.35
C PHE A 81 15.49 2.58 17.79
N ILE A 82 15.22 3.63 17.03
CA ILE A 82 14.14 4.60 17.31
C ILE A 82 12.75 3.97 17.33
N ASN A 83 12.55 2.90 16.54
CA ASN A 83 11.33 2.10 16.48
C ASN A 83 10.90 1.57 17.86
N PHE A 84 11.84 1.19 18.73
CA PHE A 84 11.53 0.79 20.10
C PHE A 84 11.48 1.97 21.07
N ARG A 85 12.39 2.94 20.94
CA ARG A 85 12.51 4.07 21.89
C ARG A 85 11.32 5.02 21.86
N LEU A 86 10.73 5.26 20.69
CA LEU A 86 9.64 6.23 20.52
C LEU A 86 8.24 5.59 20.46
N LEU A 87 8.11 4.28 20.65
CA LEU A 87 6.81 3.61 20.59
C LEU A 87 5.81 4.16 21.62
N GLY A 88 6.26 4.43 22.85
CA GLY A 88 5.40 5.07 23.86
C GLY A 88 5.03 6.51 23.50
N HIS A 89 5.96 7.25 22.89
CA HIS A 89 5.74 8.62 22.45
C HIS A 89 4.73 8.71 21.29
N SER A 90 4.81 7.79 20.32
CA SER A 90 3.86 7.75 19.21
C SER A 90 2.42 7.52 19.70
N ILE A 91 2.22 6.62 20.67
CA ILE A 91 0.90 6.40 21.28
C ILE A 91 0.41 7.68 21.98
N ALA A 92 1.28 8.41 22.67
CA ALA A 92 0.91 9.67 23.32
C ALA A 92 0.52 10.76 22.30
N ILE A 93 1.17 10.81 21.13
CA ILE A 93 0.77 11.69 20.01
C ILE A 93 -0.63 11.32 19.51
N LEU A 94 -0.89 10.03 19.29
CA LEU A 94 -2.19 9.54 18.80
C LEU A 94 -3.35 9.83 19.77
N ARG A 95 -3.07 9.85 21.07
CA ARG A 95 -4.03 10.24 22.11
C ARG A 95 -4.25 11.76 22.19
N GLY A 96 -3.63 12.54 21.32
CA GLY A 96 -3.77 14.01 21.28
C GLY A 96 -3.02 14.74 22.38
N ARG A 97 -2.14 14.07 23.15
CA ARG A 97 -1.41 14.70 24.28
C ARG A 97 -0.54 15.88 23.87
N TYR A 98 -0.11 15.89 22.60
CA TYR A 98 0.75 16.92 22.03
C TYR A 98 0.04 17.81 21.00
N SER A 99 -1.27 17.62 20.78
CA SER A 99 -2.04 18.43 19.85
C SER A 99 -2.29 19.82 20.41
N ARG A 100 -2.02 20.85 19.61
CA ARG A 100 -2.25 22.26 19.95
C ARG A 100 -3.27 22.87 18.98
N PRO A 101 -4.05 23.87 19.43
CA PRO A 101 -5.02 24.56 18.56
C PRO A 101 -4.39 25.21 17.33
N ASP A 102 -3.13 25.64 17.43
CA ASP A 102 -2.39 26.33 16.37
C ASP A 102 -1.61 25.37 15.45
N ASP A 103 -1.80 24.05 15.58
CA ASP A 103 -1.11 23.06 14.77
C ASP A 103 -1.53 23.19 13.29
N VAL A 104 -0.55 23.40 12.42
CA VAL A 104 -0.76 23.52 10.98
C VAL A 104 -0.81 22.12 10.34
N GLY A 105 -1.98 21.72 9.85
CA GLY A 105 -2.21 20.48 9.11
C GLY A 105 -3.66 20.33 8.63
N GLU A 106 -3.87 19.52 7.59
CA GLU A 106 -5.21 19.30 7.02
C GLU A 106 -6.02 18.22 7.75
N VAL A 107 -5.34 17.36 8.51
CA VAL A 107 -5.91 16.19 9.20
C VAL A 107 -5.26 16.02 10.57
N THR A 108 -5.97 15.40 11.50
CA THR A 108 -5.44 15.11 12.85
C THR A 108 -4.36 14.01 12.79
N PRO A 109 -3.51 13.85 13.82
CA PRO A 109 -2.54 12.75 13.87
C PRO A 109 -3.17 11.36 13.77
N PHE A 110 -4.34 11.16 14.39
CA PHE A 110 -5.08 9.90 14.29
C PHE A 110 -5.58 9.66 12.87
N GLN A 111 -6.16 10.67 12.23
CA GLN A 111 -6.60 10.63 10.85
C GLN A 111 -5.45 10.37 9.86
N ALA A 112 -4.28 10.98 10.09
CA ALA A 112 -3.10 10.73 9.30
C ALA A 112 -2.65 9.26 9.43
N LEU A 113 -2.65 8.71 10.65
CA LEU A 113 -2.32 7.31 10.90
C LEU A 113 -3.34 6.37 10.22
N THR A 114 -4.64 6.56 10.43
CA THR A 114 -5.67 5.67 9.86
C THR A 114 -5.69 5.75 8.34
N THR A 115 -5.46 6.93 7.77
CA THR A 115 -5.30 7.08 6.32
C THR A 115 -4.07 6.31 5.82
N ALA A 116 -2.91 6.46 6.47
CA ALA A 116 -1.71 5.70 6.11
C ALA A 116 -1.89 4.18 6.28
N LEU A 117 -2.62 3.75 7.32
CA LEU A 117 -2.96 2.36 7.54
C LEU A 117 -3.95 1.83 6.48
N SER A 118 -4.94 2.61 6.03
CA SER A 118 -5.83 2.17 4.95
C SER A 118 -5.09 1.87 3.64
N ALA A 119 -4.02 2.63 3.35
CA ALA A 119 -3.22 2.42 2.15
C ALA A 119 -2.26 1.24 2.26
N THR A 120 -1.83 0.89 3.47
CA THR A 120 -0.82 -0.16 3.70
C THR A 120 -1.44 -1.49 4.14
N VAL A 121 -2.62 -1.48 4.75
CA VAL A 121 -3.36 -2.68 5.15
C VAL A 121 -4.46 -2.93 4.13
N GLY A 122 -4.24 -3.95 3.29
CA GLY A 122 -5.23 -4.39 2.31
C GLY A 122 -5.21 -5.89 2.09
N LEU A 123 -6.00 -6.35 1.11
CA LEU A 123 -6.08 -7.77 0.75
C LEU A 123 -4.72 -8.33 0.32
N GLY A 124 -3.84 -7.48 -0.21
CA GLY A 124 -2.46 -7.85 -0.52
C GLY A 124 -1.63 -8.30 0.67
N ASN A 125 -1.89 -7.81 1.88
CA ASN A 125 -1.17 -8.29 3.06
C ASN A 125 -1.64 -9.69 3.46
N ILE A 126 -2.92 -10.00 3.26
CA ILE A 126 -3.49 -11.30 3.59
C ILE A 126 -3.03 -12.34 2.56
N ALA A 127 -3.29 -12.06 1.28
CA ALA A 127 -2.92 -12.96 0.18
C ALA A 127 -1.40 -13.06 0.01
N GLY A 128 -0.67 -11.96 0.16
CA GLY A 128 0.78 -11.92 0.02
C GLY A 128 1.50 -12.73 1.10
N VAL A 129 1.05 -12.65 2.36
CA VAL A 129 1.59 -13.52 3.44
C VAL A 129 1.29 -14.99 3.13
N ALA A 130 0.07 -15.31 2.70
CA ALA A 130 -0.29 -16.69 2.37
C ALA A 130 0.56 -17.26 1.22
N ILE A 131 0.82 -16.47 0.18
CA ILE A 131 1.70 -16.84 -0.94
C ILE A 131 3.14 -16.99 -0.46
N ALA A 132 3.64 -16.04 0.34
CA ALA A 132 5.00 -16.07 0.86
C ALA A 132 5.26 -17.32 1.72
N VAL A 133 4.34 -17.66 2.62
CA VAL A 133 4.43 -18.88 3.43
C VAL A 133 4.19 -20.14 2.60
N GLY A 134 3.33 -20.07 1.58
CA GLY A 134 3.07 -21.21 0.69
C GLY A 134 4.27 -21.58 -0.19
N ILE A 135 5.07 -20.60 -0.61
CA ILE A 135 6.25 -20.81 -1.46
C ILE A 135 7.53 -20.96 -0.63
N GLY A 136 7.77 -20.05 0.31
CA GLY A 136 8.98 -20.01 1.17
C GLY A 136 8.83 -20.72 2.51
N GLY A 137 7.76 -21.51 2.68
CA GLY A 137 7.52 -22.25 3.91
C GLY A 137 7.28 -21.39 5.16
N PRO A 138 7.22 -22.02 6.35
CA PRO A 138 6.95 -21.33 7.61
C PRO A 138 8.02 -20.28 7.99
N GLY A 139 9.27 -20.50 7.55
CA GLY A 139 10.43 -19.66 7.85
C GLY A 139 10.32 -18.24 7.29
N ALA A 140 9.64 -18.08 6.15
CA ALA A 140 9.33 -16.77 5.56
C ALA A 140 8.64 -15.83 6.57
N THR A 141 7.79 -16.35 7.46
CA THR A 141 7.08 -15.55 8.48
C THR A 141 8.05 -14.84 9.41
N PHE A 142 9.13 -15.50 9.83
CA PHE A 142 10.16 -14.91 10.70
C PHE A 142 10.82 -13.72 10.02
N TRP A 143 11.27 -13.91 8.78
CA TRP A 143 11.95 -12.86 8.01
C TRP A 143 11.02 -11.70 7.66
N MET A 144 9.73 -11.95 7.41
CA MET A 144 8.73 -10.89 7.25
C MET A 144 8.57 -10.03 8.52
N ILE A 145 8.59 -10.65 9.71
CA ILE A 145 8.55 -9.92 10.99
C ILE A 145 9.80 -9.03 11.13
N ILE A 146 10.99 -9.57 10.88
CA ILE A 146 12.24 -8.81 10.95
C ILE A 146 12.24 -7.65 9.95
N ALA A 147 11.84 -7.90 8.69
CA ALA A 147 11.73 -6.87 7.66
C ALA A 147 10.73 -5.77 8.07
N GLY A 148 9.61 -6.13 8.69
CA GLY A 148 8.64 -5.18 9.24
C GLY A 148 9.23 -4.33 10.37
N LEU A 149 9.98 -4.94 11.30
CA LEU A 149 10.64 -4.24 12.39
C LEU A 149 11.67 -3.21 11.90
N LEU A 150 12.47 -3.58 10.90
CA LEU A 150 13.44 -2.68 10.27
C LEU A 150 12.74 -1.59 9.43
N GLY A 151 11.67 -1.96 8.72
CA GLY A 151 10.85 -1.07 7.91
C GLY A 151 10.21 0.07 8.72
N MET A 152 9.91 -0.14 10.00
CA MET A 152 9.41 0.92 10.88
C MET A 152 10.37 2.13 10.95
N THR A 153 11.69 1.89 11.04
CA THR A 153 12.67 2.98 11.10
C THR A 153 12.82 3.68 9.76
N THR A 154 12.78 2.92 8.65
CA THR A 154 12.75 3.49 7.30
C THR A 154 11.54 4.41 7.15
N LYS A 155 10.35 3.93 7.55
CA LYS A 155 9.13 4.71 7.43
C LYS A 155 9.13 5.96 8.31
N PHE A 156 9.66 5.84 9.53
CA PHE A 156 9.88 6.98 10.41
C PHE A 156 10.77 8.05 9.74
N THR A 157 11.86 7.62 9.11
CA THR A 157 12.80 8.53 8.43
C THR A 157 12.13 9.24 7.25
N GLU A 158 11.39 8.50 6.42
CA GLU A 158 10.62 9.07 5.30
C GLU A 158 9.59 10.10 5.77
N ALA A 159 8.81 9.76 6.79
CA ALA A 159 7.77 10.65 7.32
C ALA A 159 8.37 11.91 7.96
N SER A 160 9.51 11.77 8.64
CA SER A 160 10.24 12.89 9.22
C SER A 160 10.76 13.84 8.12
N LEU A 161 11.39 13.30 7.08
CA LEU A 161 11.84 14.09 5.92
C LEU A 161 10.65 14.77 5.21
N ALA A 162 9.54 14.05 5.02
CA ALA A 162 8.34 14.61 4.42
C ALA A 162 7.75 15.77 5.24
N GLN A 163 7.85 15.74 6.58
CA GLN A 163 7.43 16.85 7.43
C GLN A 163 8.42 18.02 7.40
N MET A 164 9.74 17.75 7.40
CA MET A 164 10.76 18.81 7.35
C MET A 164 10.75 19.58 6.03
N TYR A 165 10.52 18.90 4.91
CA TYR A 165 10.55 19.48 3.56
C TYR A 165 9.17 19.82 2.99
N ARG A 166 8.10 19.76 3.80
CA ARG A 166 6.74 20.08 3.32
C ARG A 166 6.64 21.53 2.82
N GLU A 167 5.79 21.74 1.82
CA GLU A 167 5.42 23.04 1.30
C GLU A 167 3.95 23.31 1.64
N ILE A 168 3.67 24.50 2.18
CA ILE A 168 2.30 24.99 2.34
C ILE A 168 2.02 25.84 1.11
N ARG A 169 1.11 25.37 0.27
CA ARG A 169 0.75 26.05 -0.97
C ARG A 169 -0.16 27.26 -0.68
N PRO A 170 -0.25 28.23 -1.62
CA PRO A 170 -1.10 29.41 -1.45
C PRO A 170 -2.59 29.12 -1.30
N ASP A 171 -3.04 27.95 -1.77
CA ASP A 171 -4.42 27.45 -1.63
C ASP A 171 -4.70 26.83 -0.24
N GLY A 172 -3.69 26.81 0.65
CA GLY A 172 -3.78 26.26 2.00
C GLY A 172 -3.57 24.74 2.07
N HIS A 173 -3.32 24.06 0.94
CA HIS A 173 -3.02 22.64 0.92
C HIS A 173 -1.55 22.38 1.27
N VAL A 174 -1.30 21.27 1.97
CA VAL A 174 0.05 20.88 2.37
C VAL A 174 0.56 19.83 1.41
N MET A 175 1.63 20.14 0.71
CA MET A 175 2.35 19.18 -0.14
C MET A 175 3.58 18.67 0.60
N GLY A 176 3.62 17.37 0.86
CA GLY A 176 4.77 16.70 1.46
C GLY A 176 4.91 15.29 0.90
N GLY A 177 6.12 14.75 0.96
CA GLY A 177 6.42 13.41 0.46
C GLY A 177 7.83 13.31 -0.12
N ALA A 178 8.11 12.18 -0.76
CA ALA A 178 9.43 11.93 -1.30
C ALA A 178 9.83 12.86 -2.43
N MET A 179 8.88 13.24 -3.29
CA MET A 179 9.14 14.24 -4.33
C MET A 179 9.67 15.57 -3.75
N GLU A 180 9.17 15.99 -2.59
CA GLU A 180 9.59 17.23 -1.95
C GLU A 180 10.97 17.12 -1.32
N TYR A 181 11.21 16.10 -0.48
CA TYR A 181 12.52 15.97 0.16
C TYR A 181 13.62 15.54 -0.82
N LEU A 182 13.29 14.84 -1.91
CA LEU A 182 14.26 14.53 -2.97
C LEU A 182 14.65 15.79 -3.75
N SER A 183 13.69 16.64 -4.11
CA SER A 183 13.95 17.87 -4.84
C SER A 183 14.68 18.90 -3.97
N ARG A 184 14.12 19.22 -2.79
CA ARG A 184 14.60 20.28 -1.89
C ARG A 184 15.80 19.83 -1.07
N GLY A 185 15.77 18.63 -0.51
CA GLY A 185 16.88 18.10 0.30
C GLY A 185 18.18 17.94 -0.50
N PHE A 186 18.11 17.41 -1.73
CA PHE A 186 19.30 17.37 -2.59
C PHE A 186 19.72 18.75 -3.09
N SER A 187 18.78 19.70 -3.25
CA SER A 187 19.14 21.08 -3.59
C SER A 187 19.96 21.74 -2.49
N GLU A 188 19.66 21.49 -1.21
CA GLU A 188 20.45 21.99 -0.07
C GLU A 188 21.86 21.39 -0.03
N LEU A 189 22.02 20.15 -0.52
CA LEU A 189 23.32 19.50 -0.65
C LEU A 189 24.12 19.96 -1.89
N GLY A 190 23.58 20.89 -2.69
CA GLY A 190 24.20 21.38 -3.93
C GLY A 190 23.93 20.52 -5.17
N TRP A 191 23.08 19.50 -5.06
CA TRP A 191 22.81 18.49 -6.10
C TRP A 191 21.42 18.68 -6.72
N LYS A 192 21.04 19.93 -6.98
CA LYS A 192 19.69 20.32 -7.44
C LYS A 192 19.22 19.57 -8.69
N GLY A 193 20.11 19.34 -9.65
CA GLY A 193 19.80 18.61 -10.89
C GLY A 193 19.40 17.15 -10.61
N VAL A 194 20.18 16.45 -9.80
CA VAL A 194 19.92 15.05 -9.40
C VAL A 194 18.62 14.95 -8.59
N GLY A 195 18.43 15.84 -7.62
CA GLY A 195 17.22 15.87 -6.80
C GLY A 195 15.94 16.01 -7.61
N LYS A 196 15.94 16.92 -8.61
CA LYS A 196 14.78 17.11 -9.48
C LYS A 196 14.49 15.87 -10.34
N VAL A 197 15.52 15.23 -10.89
CA VAL A 197 15.35 13.99 -11.67
C VAL A 197 14.77 12.87 -10.80
N LEU A 198 15.30 12.68 -9.59
CA LEU A 198 14.80 11.65 -8.66
C LEU A 198 13.36 11.93 -8.22
N ALA A 199 13.00 13.18 -7.96
CA ALA A 199 11.63 13.56 -7.58
C ALA A 199 10.62 13.26 -8.71
N VAL A 200 10.97 13.57 -9.96
CA VAL A 200 10.13 13.27 -11.13
C VAL A 200 10.01 11.77 -11.33
N LEU A 201 11.13 11.04 -11.28
CA LEU A 201 11.14 9.59 -11.40
C LEU A 201 10.27 8.93 -10.32
N PHE A 202 10.45 9.33 -9.05
CA PHE A 202 9.64 8.85 -7.94
C PHE A 202 8.14 9.09 -8.19
N SER A 203 7.78 10.29 -8.68
CA SER A 203 6.38 10.64 -8.92
C SER A 203 5.76 9.75 -10.00
N ILE A 204 6.46 9.52 -11.12
CA ILE A 204 5.99 8.65 -12.21
C ILE A 204 5.83 7.20 -11.72
N LEU A 205 6.85 6.66 -11.04
CA LEU A 205 6.82 5.30 -10.50
C LEU A 205 5.73 5.14 -9.45
N THR A 206 5.51 6.14 -8.60
CA THR A 206 4.47 6.13 -7.56
C THR A 206 3.07 6.13 -8.17
N ILE A 207 2.84 6.89 -9.25
CA ILE A 207 1.58 6.85 -9.99
C ILE A 207 1.35 5.45 -10.57
N GLY A 208 2.36 4.88 -11.23
CA GLY A 208 2.29 3.52 -11.78
C GLY A 208 2.01 2.46 -10.71
N ALA A 209 2.75 2.51 -9.60
CA ALA A 209 2.57 1.60 -8.46
C ALA A 209 1.18 1.75 -7.81
N SER A 210 0.64 2.97 -7.75
CA SER A 210 -0.70 3.24 -7.21
C SER A 210 -1.81 2.64 -8.09
N LEU A 211 -1.65 2.67 -9.42
CA LEU A 211 -2.60 2.05 -10.34
C LEU A 211 -2.52 0.51 -10.30
N GLY A 212 -1.31 -0.05 -10.25
CA GLY A 212 -1.11 -1.50 -10.18
C GLY A 212 -1.47 -2.08 -8.81
N GLY A 213 -0.60 -1.85 -7.82
CA GLY A 213 -0.74 -2.43 -6.48
C GLY A 213 -1.84 -1.77 -5.66
N GLY A 214 -2.02 -0.45 -5.79
CA GLY A 214 -3.00 0.30 -5.01
C GLY A 214 -4.45 0.14 -5.50
N ASN A 215 -4.67 -0.11 -6.80
CA ASN A 215 -6.01 -0.19 -7.39
C ASN A 215 -6.28 -1.57 -8.01
N ALA A 216 -5.65 -1.89 -9.14
CA ALA A 216 -6.02 -3.07 -9.94
C ALA A 216 -5.90 -4.38 -9.15
N PHE A 217 -4.82 -4.52 -8.37
CA PHE A 217 -4.60 -5.70 -7.53
C PHE A 217 -5.64 -5.80 -6.41
N GLN A 218 -5.94 -4.70 -5.70
CA GLN A 218 -6.93 -4.71 -4.61
C GLN A 218 -8.35 -5.01 -5.12
N VAL A 219 -8.74 -4.45 -6.27
CA VAL A 219 -10.05 -4.72 -6.90
C VAL A 219 -10.14 -6.18 -7.34
N SER A 220 -9.10 -6.71 -7.99
CA SER A 220 -9.07 -8.11 -8.44
C SER A 220 -9.14 -9.12 -7.28
N GLN A 221 -8.41 -8.86 -6.19
CA GLN A 221 -8.45 -9.72 -5.00
C GLN A 221 -9.81 -9.66 -4.32
N SER A 222 -10.39 -8.47 -4.18
CA SER A 222 -11.71 -8.30 -3.55
C SER A 222 -12.82 -8.97 -4.36
N LEU A 223 -12.83 -8.79 -5.69
CA LEU A 223 -13.74 -9.50 -6.58
C LEU A 223 -13.60 -11.01 -6.46
N SER A 224 -12.36 -11.52 -6.40
CA SER A 224 -12.11 -12.96 -6.29
C SER A 224 -12.65 -13.58 -5.00
N ALA A 225 -12.65 -12.82 -3.91
CA ALA A 225 -13.27 -13.24 -2.65
C ALA A 225 -14.82 -13.17 -2.74
N VAL A 226 -15.38 -12.08 -3.26
CA VAL A 226 -16.83 -11.85 -3.23
C VAL A 226 -17.58 -12.69 -4.27
N LYS A 227 -16.99 -12.98 -5.43
CA LYS A 227 -17.63 -13.79 -6.49
C LYS A 227 -17.94 -15.23 -6.06
N GLN A 228 -17.27 -15.72 -5.01
CA GLN A 228 -17.55 -17.04 -4.43
C GLN A 228 -18.89 -17.05 -3.68
N GLU A 229 -19.31 -15.90 -3.16
CA GLU A 229 -20.50 -15.75 -2.33
C GLU A 229 -21.68 -15.13 -3.09
N ILE A 230 -21.40 -14.26 -4.08
CA ILE A 230 -22.42 -13.52 -4.82
C ILE A 230 -22.35 -13.88 -6.31
N THR A 231 -23.32 -14.67 -6.77
CA THR A 231 -23.42 -15.15 -8.17
C THR A 231 -23.52 -14.02 -9.20
N LEU A 232 -24.13 -12.89 -8.86
CA LEU A 232 -24.20 -11.72 -9.75
C LEU A 232 -22.80 -11.22 -10.16
N PHE A 233 -21.86 -11.14 -9.21
CA PHE A 233 -20.50 -10.68 -9.50
C PHE A 233 -19.62 -11.77 -10.14
N ALA A 234 -20.02 -13.04 -10.03
CA ALA A 234 -19.39 -14.12 -10.77
C ALA A 234 -19.78 -14.09 -12.26
N GLN A 235 -21.05 -13.80 -12.56
CA GLN A 235 -21.57 -13.74 -13.93
C GLN A 235 -21.19 -12.43 -14.63
N GLU A 236 -21.26 -11.31 -13.91
CA GLU A 236 -21.06 -9.97 -14.47
C GLU A 236 -20.00 -9.17 -13.67
N PRO A 237 -18.70 -9.50 -13.78
CA PRO A 237 -17.61 -8.84 -13.03
C PRO A 237 -17.53 -7.31 -13.18
N TRP A 238 -17.92 -6.78 -14.34
CA TRP A 238 -17.90 -5.33 -14.62
C TRP A 238 -18.86 -4.56 -13.72
N ILE A 239 -19.98 -5.18 -13.27
CA ILE A 239 -20.93 -4.57 -12.33
C ILE A 239 -20.22 -4.30 -11.00
N TYR A 240 -19.40 -5.24 -10.52
CA TYR A 240 -18.60 -5.05 -9.31
C TYR A 240 -17.64 -3.86 -9.48
N GLY A 241 -16.96 -3.79 -10.62
CA GLY A 241 -16.08 -2.66 -10.97
C GLY A 241 -16.80 -1.30 -10.92
N LEU A 242 -18.00 -1.20 -11.50
CA LEU A 242 -18.81 0.02 -11.46
C LEU A 242 -19.25 0.39 -10.04
N VAL A 243 -19.68 -0.59 -9.24
CA VAL A 243 -20.06 -0.37 -7.84
C VAL A 243 -18.85 0.15 -7.07
N MET A 244 -17.68 -0.48 -7.21
CA MET A 244 -16.45 -0.05 -6.56
C MET A 244 -16.02 1.35 -7.02
N ALA A 245 -16.07 1.64 -8.32
CA ALA A 245 -15.75 2.96 -8.87
C ALA A 245 -16.67 4.05 -8.32
N PHE A 246 -17.97 3.77 -8.21
CA PHE A 246 -18.92 4.69 -7.61
C PHE A 246 -18.63 4.94 -6.13
N LEU A 247 -18.46 3.87 -5.34
CA LEU A 247 -18.20 3.98 -3.90
C LEU A 247 -16.89 4.73 -3.61
N VAL A 248 -15.81 4.39 -4.32
CA VAL A 248 -14.52 5.06 -4.19
C VAL A 248 -14.61 6.51 -4.68
N GLY A 249 -15.32 6.76 -5.78
CA GLY A 249 -15.55 8.11 -6.30
C GLY A 249 -16.23 9.03 -5.29
N VAL A 250 -17.24 8.53 -4.58
CA VAL A 250 -17.92 9.27 -3.50
C VAL A 250 -16.94 9.70 -2.40
N VAL A 251 -15.94 8.88 -2.09
CA VAL A 251 -14.91 9.19 -1.07
C VAL A 251 -13.89 10.19 -1.59
N ILE A 252 -13.34 9.98 -2.79
CA ILE A 252 -12.20 10.75 -3.31
C ILE A 252 -12.59 12.17 -3.72
N ILE A 253 -13.81 12.39 -4.24
CA ILE A 253 -14.26 13.72 -4.70
C ILE A 253 -14.20 14.78 -3.58
N GLY A 254 -14.30 14.37 -2.32
CA GLY A 254 -14.19 15.28 -1.17
C GLY A 254 -12.76 15.64 -0.73
N GLY A 255 -11.73 15.15 -1.43
CA GLY A 255 -10.33 15.40 -1.10
C GLY A 255 -9.84 14.71 0.18
N ILE A 256 -8.65 15.08 0.64
CA ILE A 256 -7.93 14.37 1.72
C ILE A 256 -8.71 14.36 3.05
N ARG A 257 -9.45 15.42 3.36
CA ARG A 257 -10.28 15.48 4.58
C ARG A 257 -11.36 14.40 4.58
N ARG A 258 -12.04 14.19 3.44
CA ARG A 258 -13.08 13.16 3.30
C ARG A 258 -12.48 11.76 3.34
N ILE A 259 -11.35 11.55 2.65
CA ILE A 259 -10.62 10.28 2.68
C ILE A 259 -10.26 9.94 4.12
N ALA A 260 -9.71 10.88 4.87
CA ALA A 260 -9.31 10.69 6.25
C ALA A 260 -10.50 10.42 7.19
N HIS A 261 -11.62 11.12 7.02
CA HIS A 261 -12.86 10.86 7.77
C HIS A 261 -13.46 9.47 7.49
N VAL A 262 -13.33 8.97 6.27
CA VAL A 262 -13.76 7.59 5.97
C VAL A 262 -12.77 6.59 6.55
N ALA A 263 -11.47 6.83 6.41
CA ALA A 263 -10.43 5.95 6.92
C ALA A 263 -10.46 5.83 8.46
N GLU A 264 -10.68 6.92 9.20
CA GLU A 264 -10.79 6.89 10.67
C GLU A 264 -11.96 6.05 11.19
N ALA A 265 -13.03 5.88 10.39
CA ALA A 265 -14.16 5.03 10.74
C ALA A 265 -13.97 3.57 10.29
N VAL A 266 -13.53 3.37 9.04
CA VAL A 266 -13.47 2.04 8.42
C VAL A 266 -12.26 1.25 8.91
N VAL A 267 -11.08 1.87 9.01
CA VAL A 267 -9.82 1.15 9.30
C VAL A 267 -9.81 0.53 10.68
N PRO A 268 -10.19 1.21 11.78
CA PRO A 268 -10.20 0.59 13.09
C PRO A 268 -11.16 -0.60 13.15
N THR A 269 -12.32 -0.50 12.49
CA THR A 269 -13.31 -1.58 12.41
C THR A 269 -12.73 -2.80 11.68
N MET A 270 -12.10 -2.60 10.52
CA MET A 270 -11.46 -3.66 9.75
C MET A 270 -10.36 -4.37 10.55
N VAL A 271 -9.48 -3.60 11.20
CA VAL A 271 -8.38 -4.13 12.02
C VAL A 271 -8.93 -4.89 13.23
N ALA A 272 -9.97 -4.38 13.89
CA ALA A 272 -10.60 -5.05 15.03
C ALA A 272 -11.18 -6.41 14.63
N ILE A 273 -11.94 -6.48 13.54
CA ILE A 273 -12.49 -7.75 13.03
C ILE A 273 -11.36 -8.75 12.73
N TYR A 274 -10.30 -8.30 12.05
CA TYR A 274 -9.16 -9.14 11.72
C TYR A 274 -8.46 -9.69 12.97
N LEU A 275 -8.15 -8.84 13.95
CA LEU A 275 -7.49 -9.24 15.19
C LEU A 275 -8.37 -10.14 16.05
N LEU A 276 -9.67 -9.92 16.08
CA LEU A 276 -10.62 -10.78 16.80
C LEU A 276 -10.71 -12.17 16.16
N ALA A 277 -10.79 -12.25 14.83
CA ALA A 277 -10.81 -13.52 14.11
C ALA A 277 -9.49 -14.28 14.29
N ALA A 278 -8.34 -13.62 14.12
CA ALA A 278 -7.03 -14.22 14.35
C ALA A 278 -6.86 -14.67 15.81
N GLY A 279 -7.27 -13.83 16.76
CA GLY A 279 -7.23 -14.14 18.18
C GLY A 279 -8.10 -15.36 18.53
N TRP A 280 -9.30 -15.45 17.97
CA TRP A 280 -10.17 -16.62 18.12
C TRP A 280 -9.51 -17.90 17.59
N ILE A 281 -8.91 -17.87 16.40
CA ILE A 281 -8.23 -19.04 15.82
C ILE A 281 -7.05 -19.48 16.70
N LEU A 282 -6.25 -18.53 17.20
CA LEU A 282 -5.12 -18.82 18.09
C LEU A 282 -5.59 -19.44 19.41
N LEU A 283 -6.67 -18.93 20.00
CA LEU A 283 -7.24 -19.48 21.23
C LEU A 283 -7.85 -20.87 21.02
N ALA A 284 -8.56 -21.08 19.91
CA ALA A 284 -9.14 -22.38 19.54
C ALA A 284 -8.07 -23.44 19.25
N ASN A 285 -6.84 -23.04 18.90
CA ASN A 285 -5.71 -23.92 18.62
C ASN A 285 -4.54 -23.70 19.57
N ALA A 286 -4.79 -23.23 20.81
CA ALA A 286 -3.76 -22.78 21.74
C ALA A 286 -2.66 -23.82 21.99
N GLU A 287 -3.01 -25.11 21.99
CA GLU A 287 -2.07 -26.22 22.18
C GLU A 287 -1.02 -26.32 21.05
N ARG A 288 -1.39 -25.94 19.83
CA ARG A 288 -0.52 -26.01 18.64
C ARG A 288 0.34 -24.75 18.47
N VAL A 289 0.01 -23.68 19.18
CA VAL A 289 0.70 -22.38 19.04
C VAL A 289 2.20 -22.50 19.33
N PRO A 290 2.66 -23.14 20.44
CA PRO A 290 4.09 -23.29 20.71
C PRO A 290 4.82 -24.08 19.62
N GLU A 291 4.19 -25.14 19.08
CA GLU A 291 4.75 -25.96 18.00
C GLU A 291 4.93 -25.13 16.72
N VAL A 292 3.92 -24.33 16.34
CA VAL A 292 4.00 -23.46 15.17
C VAL A 292 5.06 -22.36 15.33
N PHE A 293 5.20 -21.78 16.52
CA PHE A 293 6.28 -20.82 16.79
C PHE A 293 7.66 -21.46 16.66
N ALA A 294 7.83 -22.67 17.20
CA ALA A 294 9.08 -23.42 17.04
C ALA A 294 9.37 -23.71 15.57
N LEU A 295 8.35 -24.14 14.81
CA LEU A 295 8.45 -24.41 13.37
C LEU A 295 8.88 -23.17 12.58
N ILE A 296 8.28 -22.01 12.83
CA ILE A 296 8.63 -20.74 12.17
C ILE A 296 10.12 -20.43 12.37
N VAL A 297 10.61 -20.56 13.62
CA VAL A 297 12.02 -20.24 13.94
C VAL A 297 12.96 -21.30 13.37
N SER A 298 12.66 -22.60 13.52
CA SER A 298 13.53 -23.66 13.02
C SER A 298 13.62 -23.66 11.49
N SER A 299 12.51 -23.41 10.79
CA SER A 299 12.49 -23.34 9.33
C SER A 299 13.30 -22.14 8.83
N ALA A 300 13.19 -20.98 9.47
CA ALA A 300 13.88 -19.76 9.07
C ALA A 300 15.42 -19.86 9.08
N PHE A 301 15.98 -20.79 9.86
CA PHE A 301 17.42 -21.03 9.99
C PHE A 301 17.85 -22.43 9.50
N SER A 302 16.95 -23.20 8.89
CA SER A 302 17.27 -24.52 8.34
C SER A 302 18.07 -24.39 7.03
N MET A 303 18.93 -25.36 6.71
CA MET A 303 19.75 -25.33 5.49
C MET A 303 19.00 -25.85 4.25
N GLU A 304 17.85 -26.52 4.45
CA GLU A 304 16.88 -26.88 3.40
C GLU A 304 16.00 -25.69 2.97
N ALA A 305 15.79 -24.73 3.86
CA ALA A 305 15.41 -23.39 3.47
C ALA A 305 16.63 -22.75 2.79
N GLY A 306 16.60 -22.65 1.46
CA GLY A 306 17.59 -21.86 0.74
C GLY A 306 17.67 -20.43 1.28
N ILE A 307 18.51 -19.60 0.67
CA ILE A 307 18.73 -18.18 1.05
C ILE A 307 17.46 -17.29 0.97
N GLY A 308 16.28 -17.87 0.71
CA GLY A 308 14.95 -17.25 0.76
C GLY A 308 14.13 -17.55 2.02
N GLY A 309 14.62 -18.40 2.94
CA GLY A 309 13.92 -18.78 4.18
C GLY A 309 12.95 -19.95 4.05
#